data_AF-C6WBN6-F1
#
_entry.id   AF-C6WBN6-F1
#
_cell.length_a   1.000
_cell.length_b   1.000
_cell.length_c   1.000
_cell.angle_alpha   90.00
_cell.angle_beta   90.00
_cell.angle_gamma   90.00
#
_symmetry.space_group_name_H-M   'P 1'
#
loop_
_entity.id
_entity.type
_entity.pdbx_description
1 polymer ?
#
loop_
_entity_poly.entity_id
_entity_poly.type
_entity_poly.pdbx_seq_one_letter_code
_entity_poly.pdbx_strand_id
1 'polypeptide(L)'
;MKIDAVVDLVDGRPYVRELHITTEPGDPSITGEHLRTIRLTDLITANLPPDAPITPAEATRLRALGPTPETITAVATVYRAALRAGQPPTKTVRETFGISQSTAGNWIARARSADCVAPYSPRP
;
A
#
# COMPACT_ATOMS: atom_id res chain seq x y z
N MET A 1 -8.81 23.45 3.07
CA MET A 1 -7.52 22.72 3.13
C MET A 1 -7.50 21.54 2.16
N LYS A 2 -6.58 21.57 1.19
CA LYS A 2 -6.28 20.47 0.25
C LYS A 2 -4.86 19.95 0.52
N ILE A 3 -4.68 18.64 0.42
CA ILE A 3 -3.40 17.96 0.64
C ILE A 3 -3.08 17.13 -0.60
N ASP A 4 -1.91 17.38 -1.19
CA ASP A 4 -1.37 16.63 -2.31
C ASP A 4 0.04 16.16 -1.92
N ALA A 5 0.47 14.99 -2.42
CA ALA A 5 1.80 14.47 -2.12
C ALA A 5 2.39 13.75 -3.32
N VAL A 6 3.70 13.83 -3.45
CA VAL A 6 4.45 13.05 -4.43
C VAL A 6 5.08 11.87 -3.72
N VAL A 7 4.73 10.67 -4.15
CA VAL A 7 5.17 9.42 -3.51
C VAL A 7 5.86 8.54 -4.54
N ASP A 8 7.12 8.23 -4.28
CA ASP A 8 7.93 7.33 -5.09
C ASP A 8 7.91 5.91 -4.50
N LEU A 9 8.12 4.90 -5.35
CA LEU A 9 8.43 3.54 -4.91
C LEU A 9 9.93 3.31 -5.09
N VAL A 10 10.65 3.10 -3.98
CA VAL A 10 12.07 2.74 -3.98
C VAL A 10 12.19 1.35 -3.36
N ASP A 11 12.68 0.38 -4.13
CA ASP A 11 12.80 -1.03 -3.72
C ASP A 11 11.50 -1.63 -3.14
N GLY A 12 10.36 -1.25 -3.73
CA GLY A 12 9.03 -1.70 -3.31
C GLY A 12 8.48 -1.01 -2.06
N ARG A 13 9.20 -0.02 -1.51
CA ARG A 13 8.80 0.77 -0.34
C ARG A 13 8.31 2.17 -0.76
N PRO A 14 7.22 2.68 -0.18
CA PRO A 14 6.73 4.02 -0.46
C PRO A 14 7.59 5.09 0.24
N TYR A 15 8.02 6.09 -0.51
CA TYR A 15 8.72 7.28 -0.02
C TYR A 15 7.96 8.53 -0.41
N VAL A 16 7.52 9.33 0.57
CA VAL A 16 6.95 10.66 0.31
C VAL A 16 8.11 11.61 0.01
N ARG A 17 8.22 12.06 -1.24
CA ARG A 17 9.25 13.01 -1.68
C ARG A 17 8.84 14.44 -1.38
N GLU A 18 7.59 14.78 -1.64
CA GLU A 18 7.03 16.13 -1.47
C GLU A 18 5.63 16.05 -0.87
N LEU A 19 5.29 17.01 0.00
CA LEU A 19 3.96 17.16 0.59
C LEU A 19 3.52 18.61 0.45
N HIS A 20 2.45 18.85 -0.29
CA HIS A 20 1.88 20.17 -0.50
C HIS A 20 0.54 20.29 0.23
N ILE A 21 0.44 21.29 1.11
CA ILE A 21 -0.78 21.60 1.83
C ILE A 21 -1.19 23.02 1.45
N THR A 22 -2.41 23.15 0.93
CA THR A 22 -2.95 24.42 0.46
C THR A 22 -4.23 24.75 1.21
N THR A 23 -4.41 26.02 1.54
CA THR A 23 -5.59 26.58 2.20
C THR A 23 -6.02 27.83 1.45
N GLU A 24 -7.30 28.11 1.43
CA GLU A 24 -7.83 29.31 0.76
C GLU A 24 -7.86 30.51 1.72
N PRO A 25 -7.85 31.76 1.22
CA PRO A 25 -8.02 32.93 2.07
C PRO A 25 -9.34 32.85 2.87
N GLY A 26 -9.24 32.85 4.19
CA GLY A 26 -10.39 32.65 5.09
C GLY A 26 -10.45 31.26 5.74
N ASP A 27 -9.68 30.29 5.26
CA ASP A 27 -9.49 29.01 5.96
C ASP A 27 -8.71 29.22 7.28
N PRO A 28 -8.92 28.35 8.29
CA PRO A 28 -8.08 28.31 9.47
C PRO A 28 -6.60 28.13 9.11
N SER A 29 -5.71 28.77 9.87
CA SER A 29 -4.28 28.55 9.71
C SER A 29 -3.92 27.08 9.85
N ILE A 30 -2.98 26.61 9.02
CA ILE A 30 -2.42 25.26 9.16
C ILE A 30 -1.67 25.21 10.49
N THR A 31 -2.07 24.30 11.37
CA THR A 31 -1.45 24.10 12.69
C THR A 31 -0.92 22.68 12.80
N GLY A 32 -0.07 22.43 13.79
CA GLY A 32 0.36 21.05 14.09
C GLY A 32 -0.80 20.12 14.46
N GLU A 33 -1.95 20.63 14.88
CA GLU A 33 -3.15 19.82 15.12
C GLU A 33 -3.75 19.34 13.79
N HIS A 34 -3.88 20.24 12.81
CA HIS A 34 -4.30 19.90 11.45
C HIS A 34 -3.36 18.89 10.78
N LEU A 35 -2.04 19.00 11.00
CA LEU A 35 -1.08 18.05 10.42
C LEU A 35 -1.21 16.64 11.01
N ARG A 36 -1.60 16.51 12.29
CA ARG A 36 -1.75 15.21 12.96
C ARG A 36 -2.98 14.44 12.52
N THR A 37 -4.00 15.12 11.97
CA THR A 37 -5.18 14.43 11.43
C THR A 37 -4.90 13.80 10.06
N ILE A 38 -3.82 14.19 9.40
CA ILE A 38 -3.40 13.63 8.13
C ILE A 38 -2.90 12.19 8.35
N ARG A 39 -3.66 11.23 7.82
CA ARG A 39 -3.26 9.83 7.82
C ARG A 39 -2.27 9.59 6.69
N LEU A 40 -0.98 9.45 7.05
CA LEU A 40 0.08 9.14 6.08
C LEU A 40 -0.24 7.90 5.23
N THR A 41 -0.89 6.89 5.81
CA THR A 41 -1.32 5.68 5.08
C THR A 41 -2.25 6.00 3.91
N ASP A 42 -3.22 6.89 4.12
CA ASP A 42 -4.21 7.25 3.08
C ASP A 42 -3.53 8.08 2.00
N LEU A 43 -2.67 9.02 2.42
CA LEU A 43 -1.90 9.89 1.54
C LEU A 43 -0.91 9.11 0.66
N ILE A 44 -0.21 8.13 1.22
CA ILE A 44 0.68 7.22 0.47
C ILE A 44 -0.13 6.40 -0.53
N THR A 45 -1.23 5.77 -0.10
CA THR A 45 -2.02 4.88 -0.95
C THR A 45 -2.63 5.62 -2.14
N ALA A 46 -3.08 6.86 -1.93
CA ALA A 46 -3.69 7.68 -2.98
C ALA A 46 -2.70 8.18 -4.04
N ASN A 47 -1.42 8.36 -3.66
CA ASN A 47 -0.41 8.97 -4.53
C ASN A 47 0.65 7.99 -5.03
N LEU A 48 0.60 6.72 -4.60
CA LEU A 48 1.46 5.68 -5.13
C LEU A 48 1.14 5.41 -6.60
N PRO A 49 2.17 5.33 -7.47
CA PRO A 49 1.96 4.96 -8.87
C PRO A 49 1.27 3.58 -8.95
N PRO A 50 0.42 3.36 -9.97
CA PRO A 50 -0.16 2.05 -10.20
C PRO A 50 0.95 1.02 -10.39
N ASP A 51 0.88 -0.06 -9.62
CA ASP A 51 1.81 -1.16 -9.78
C ASP A 51 1.47 -1.94 -11.05
N ALA A 52 2.49 -2.48 -11.73
CA ALA A 52 2.26 -3.37 -12.86
C ALA A 52 1.46 -4.61 -12.38
N PRO A 53 0.40 -5.00 -13.09
CA PRO A 53 -0.39 -6.16 -12.70
C PRO A 53 0.46 -7.43 -12.81
N ILE A 54 0.31 -8.32 -11.82
CA ILE A 54 0.98 -9.62 -11.84
C ILE A 54 0.19 -10.57 -12.73
N THR A 55 0.88 -11.20 -13.67
CA THR A 55 0.25 -12.20 -14.55
C THR A 55 0.01 -13.51 -13.81
N PRO A 56 -0.97 -14.33 -14.23
CA PRO A 56 -1.21 -15.64 -13.61
C PRO A 56 0.01 -16.57 -13.63
N ALA A 57 0.81 -16.54 -14.70
CA ALA A 57 2.03 -17.33 -14.84
C ALA A 57 3.08 -16.91 -13.80
N GLU A 58 3.24 -15.59 -13.61
CA GLU A 58 4.16 -15.03 -12.64
C GLU A 58 3.73 -15.34 -11.21
N ALA A 59 2.42 -15.20 -10.90
CA ALA A 59 1.89 -15.57 -9.60
C ALA A 59 2.13 -17.06 -9.28
N THR A 60 2.03 -17.94 -10.28
CA THR A 60 2.32 -19.37 -10.13
C THR A 60 3.80 -19.61 -9.84
N ARG A 61 4.70 -18.95 -10.57
CA ARG A 61 6.15 -19.02 -10.34
C ARG A 61 6.53 -18.55 -8.93
N LEU A 62 6.08 -17.37 -8.54
CA LEU A 62 6.35 -16.78 -7.24
C LEU A 62 5.79 -17.62 -6.10
N ARG A 63 4.61 -18.21 -6.29
CA ARG A 63 4.06 -19.17 -5.34
C ARG A 63 4.98 -20.37 -5.14
N ALA A 64 5.52 -20.93 -6.22
CA ALA A 64 6.40 -22.10 -6.14
C ALA A 64 7.70 -21.79 -5.39
N LEU A 65 8.19 -20.55 -5.46
CA LEU A 65 9.36 -20.08 -4.69
C LEU A 65 9.07 -19.91 -3.19
N GLY A 66 7.81 -19.75 -2.79
CA GLY A 66 7.43 -19.45 -1.42
C GLY A 66 7.71 -17.98 -1.05
N PRO A 67 7.78 -17.65 0.25
CA PRO A 67 7.86 -16.26 0.74
C PRO A 67 9.27 -15.66 0.62
N THR A 68 9.82 -15.61 -0.59
CA THR A 68 11.05 -14.90 -0.93
C THR A 68 10.81 -13.38 -0.94
N PRO A 69 11.86 -12.53 -0.84
CA PRO A 69 11.70 -11.09 -0.96
C PRO A 69 10.94 -10.66 -2.22
N GLU A 70 11.22 -11.30 -3.35
CA GLU A 70 10.50 -11.09 -4.62
C GLU A 70 9.00 -11.38 -4.48
N THR A 71 8.63 -12.54 -3.93
CA THR A 71 7.23 -12.89 -3.68
C THR A 71 6.57 -11.93 -2.70
N ILE A 72 7.28 -11.46 -1.69
CA ILE A 72 6.76 -10.51 -0.70
C ILE A 72 6.49 -9.13 -1.35
N THR A 73 7.36 -8.66 -2.23
CA THR A 73 7.14 -7.44 -3.02
C THR A 73 5.94 -7.59 -3.94
N ALA A 74 5.81 -8.74 -4.61
CA ALA A 74 4.67 -9.06 -5.45
C ALA A 74 3.34 -9.13 -4.67
N VAL A 75 3.36 -9.69 -3.46
CA VAL A 75 2.21 -9.68 -2.54
C VAL A 75 1.82 -8.26 -2.18
N ALA A 76 2.80 -7.39 -1.92
CA ALA A 76 2.56 -5.98 -1.63
C ALA A 76 1.88 -5.27 -2.81
N THR A 77 2.34 -5.53 -4.05
CA THR A 77 1.73 -5.05 -5.29
C THR A 77 0.25 -5.43 -5.39
N VAL A 78 -0.08 -6.73 -5.23
CA VAL A 78 -1.47 -7.21 -5.30
C VAL A 78 -2.33 -6.61 -4.19
N TYR A 79 -1.77 -6.51 -2.97
CA TYR A 79 -2.46 -5.94 -1.82
C TYR A 79 -2.82 -4.46 -2.04
N ARG A 80 -1.87 -3.64 -2.52
CA ARG A 80 -2.10 -2.22 -2.83
C ARG A 80 -3.08 -2.03 -3.97
N ALA A 81 -2.99 -2.85 -5.02
CA ALA A 81 -3.94 -2.84 -6.12
C ALA A 81 -5.38 -3.13 -5.63
N ALA A 82 -5.55 -4.12 -4.74
CA ALA A 82 -6.84 -4.44 -4.16
C ALA A 82 -7.40 -3.29 -3.30
N LEU A 83 -6.56 -2.65 -2.48
CA LEU A 83 -6.97 -1.47 -1.70
C LEU A 83 -7.46 -0.33 -2.59
N ARG A 84 -6.71 -0.01 -3.65
CA ARG A 84 -7.12 1.03 -4.62
C ARG A 84 -8.44 0.69 -5.31
N ALA A 85 -8.68 -0.58 -5.60
CA ALA A 85 -9.91 -1.06 -6.21
C ALA A 85 -11.09 -1.21 -5.23
N GLY A 86 -10.91 -0.90 -3.93
CA GLY A 86 -11.95 -1.12 -2.91
C GLY A 86 -12.27 -2.60 -2.65
N GLN A 87 -11.38 -3.50 -3.04
CA GLN A 87 -11.56 -4.95 -2.88
C GLN A 87 -10.95 -5.45 -1.57
N PRO A 88 -11.44 -6.55 -0.98
CA PRO A 88 -10.87 -7.13 0.24
C PRO A 88 -9.44 -7.67 -0.03
N PRO A 89 -8.37 -7.02 0.48
CA PRO A 89 -7.03 -7.23 -0.04
C PRO A 89 -6.45 -8.62 0.30
N THR A 90 -6.74 -9.15 1.49
CA THR A 90 -6.34 -10.51 1.86
C THR A 90 -7.00 -11.56 0.98
N LYS A 91 -8.26 -11.35 0.58
CA LYS A 91 -8.97 -12.24 -0.34
C LYS A 91 -8.34 -12.19 -1.73
N THR A 92 -8.06 -11.00 -2.23
CA THR A 92 -7.41 -10.81 -3.54
C THR A 92 -6.04 -11.49 -3.58
N VAL A 93 -5.17 -11.28 -2.58
CA VAL A 93 -3.86 -11.96 -2.50
C VAL A 93 -4.03 -13.47 -2.49
N ARG A 94 -4.95 -13.99 -1.69
CA ARG A 94 -5.24 -15.43 -1.62
C ARG A 94 -5.60 -16.00 -3.00
N GLU A 95 -6.48 -15.32 -3.72
CA GLU A 95 -6.98 -15.74 -5.03
C GLU A 95 -5.91 -15.61 -6.12
N THR A 96 -5.17 -14.50 -6.16
CA THR A 96 -4.09 -14.28 -7.13
C THR A 96 -3.00 -15.34 -7.04
N PHE A 97 -2.57 -15.71 -5.82
CA PHE A 97 -1.52 -16.71 -5.62
C PHE A 97 -2.08 -18.14 -5.46
N GLY A 98 -3.41 -18.32 -5.36
CA GLY A 98 -4.04 -19.62 -5.13
C GLY A 98 -3.60 -20.30 -3.83
N ILE A 99 -3.34 -19.52 -2.78
CA ILE A 99 -2.84 -20.00 -1.47
C ILE A 99 -3.95 -20.05 -0.42
N SER A 100 -3.67 -20.64 0.74
CA SER A 100 -4.62 -20.62 1.87
C SER A 100 -4.75 -19.22 2.46
N GLN A 101 -5.85 -18.95 3.19
CA GLN A 101 -6.04 -17.67 3.88
C GLN A 101 -4.96 -17.42 4.95
N SER A 102 -4.53 -18.45 5.68
CA SER A 102 -3.47 -18.31 6.69
C SER A 102 -2.11 -18.02 6.05
N THR A 103 -1.80 -18.66 4.91
CA THR A 103 -0.59 -18.36 4.12
C THR A 103 -0.61 -16.93 3.59
N ALA A 104 -1.75 -16.48 3.02
CA ALA A 104 -1.90 -15.10 2.57
C ALA A 104 -1.72 -14.10 3.70
N GLY A 105 -2.30 -14.37 4.88
CA GLY A 105 -2.10 -13.56 6.08
C GLY A 105 -0.63 -13.47 6.51
N ASN A 106 0.08 -14.60 6.51
CA ASN A 106 1.52 -14.63 6.83
C ASN A 106 2.35 -13.82 5.83
N TRP A 107 2.09 -13.97 4.52
CA TRP A 107 2.83 -13.25 3.49
C TRP A 107 2.55 -11.74 3.54
N ILE A 108 1.31 -11.33 3.79
CA ILE A 108 0.97 -9.92 4.00
C ILE A 108 1.65 -9.37 5.25
N ALA A 109 1.71 -10.13 6.35
CA ALA A 109 2.43 -9.71 7.55
C ALA A 109 3.91 -9.48 7.25
N ARG A 110 4.55 -10.37 6.50
CA ARG A 110 5.94 -10.20 6.03
C ARG A 110 6.10 -8.98 5.13
N ALA A 111 5.15 -8.73 4.22
CA ALA A 111 5.16 -7.56 3.36
C ALA A 111 5.05 -6.24 4.14
N ARG A 112 4.28 -6.22 5.22
CA ARG A 112 4.22 -5.10 6.16
C ARG A 112 5.53 -4.94 6.93
N SER A 113 6.09 -6.03 7.46
CA SER A 113 7.37 -6.00 8.16
C SER A 113 8.55 -5.60 7.27
N ALA A 114 8.44 -5.78 5.96
CA ALA A 114 9.43 -5.35 4.98
C ALA A 114 9.23 -3.89 4.50
N ASP A 115 8.26 -3.17 5.08
CA ASP A 115 7.82 -1.83 4.68
C ASP A 115 7.33 -1.73 3.22
N CYS A 116 7.00 -2.86 2.59
CA CYS A 116 6.46 -2.88 1.24
C CYS A 116 4.97 -2.50 1.23
N VAL A 117 4.28 -2.62 2.36
CA VAL A 117 2.87 -2.26 2.51
C VAL A 117 2.73 -1.33 3.69
N ALA A 118 1.99 -0.23 3.51
CA ALA A 118 1.69 0.66 4.62
C ALA A 118 0.99 -0.11 5.76
N PRO A 119 1.37 0.12 7.03
CA PRO A 119 0.75 -0.55 8.15
C PRO A 119 -0.76 -0.27 8.15
N TYR A 120 -1.55 -1.33 8.31
CA TYR A 120 -2.99 -1.21 8.43
C TYR A 120 -3.33 -0.43 9.70
N SER A 121 -3.94 0.74 9.54
CA SER A 121 -4.59 1.44 10.64
C SER A 121 -6.08 1.06 10.61
N PRO A 122 -6.62 0.36 11.63
CA PRO A 122 -8.06 0.13 11.69
C PRO A 122 -8.78 1.48 11.66
N ARG A 123 -9.87 1.59 10.89
CA ARG A 123 -10.77 2.73 11.03
C ARG A 123 -11.26 2.77 12.49
N PRO A 124 -11.23 3.93 13.17
CA PRO A 124 -11.93 4.11 14.44
C PRO A 124 -13.44 3.94 14.24
#